data_AF-A0A0P7WVK2-F1
#
_entry.id   AF-A0A0P7WVK2-F1
#
_cell.length_a   1.000
_cell.length_b   1.000
_cell.length_c   1.000
_cell.angle_alpha   90.00
_cell.angle_beta   90.00
_cell.angle_gamma   90.00
#
_symmetry.space_group_name_H-M   'P 1'
#
loop_
_entity.id
_entity.type
_entity.pdbx_description
1 polymer ?
#
loop_
_entity_poly.entity_id
_entity_poly.type
_entity_poly.pdbx_seq_one_letter_code
_entity_poly.pdbx_strand_id
1 'polypeptide(L)'
;MTTTILGLKTCDTCRKAIKALPDAAFRDIRADPLSAEERATLIAQFGDAVINRASTTWRGLSDDDKAMDPDDLLAAHPTLMKRPVIQKNGAWYLGWKVDTQKALGL
;
A
#
# COMPACT_ATOMS: atom_id res chain seq x y z
N MET A 1 0.43 -12.85 16.53
CA MET A 1 0.67 -11.45 16.08
C MET A 1 0.92 -11.49 14.58
N THR A 2 -0.13 -11.43 13.77
CA THR A 2 -0.04 -11.54 12.32
C THR A 2 0.37 -10.20 11.72
N THR A 3 1.50 -10.19 11.01
CA THR A 3 1.93 -9.04 10.20
C THR A 3 1.61 -9.36 8.75
N THR A 4 0.95 -8.45 8.04
CA THR A 4 0.61 -8.63 6.62
C THR A 4 1.25 -7.53 5.81
N ILE A 5 1.99 -7.90 4.77
CA ILE A 5 2.59 -6.98 3.80
C ILE A 5 1.76 -7.04 2.53
N LEU A 6 1.15 -5.92 2.18
CA LEU A 6 0.38 -5.72 0.97
C LEU A 6 1.25 -5.02 -0.07
N GLY A 7 1.38 -5.61 -1.26
CA GLY A 7 2.12 -4.98 -2.33
C GLY A 7 2.13 -5.77 -3.63
N LEU A 8 3.16 -5.56 -4.44
CA LEU A 8 3.39 -6.37 -5.65
C LEU A 8 4.69 -7.15 -5.49
N LYS A 9 4.71 -8.40 -5.96
CA LYS A 9 5.93 -9.23 -5.94
C LYS A 9 7.11 -8.59 -6.68
N THR A 10 6.84 -7.78 -7.69
CA THR A 10 7.84 -7.07 -8.50
C THR A 10 8.36 -5.78 -7.85
N CYS A 11 7.88 -5.41 -6.67
CA CYS A 11 8.26 -4.17 -6.00
C CYS A 11 9.46 -4.38 -5.07
N ASP A 12 10.56 -3.67 -5.32
CA ASP A 12 11.82 -3.80 -4.56
C ASP A 12 11.66 -3.49 -3.07
N THR A 13 10.87 -2.47 -2.73
CA THR A 13 10.58 -2.12 -1.34
C THR A 13 9.75 -3.20 -0.64
N CYS A 14 8.85 -3.88 -1.36
CA CYS A 14 8.11 -5.02 -0.82
C CYS A 14 9.06 -6.20 -0.54
N ARG A 15 9.98 -6.50 -1.47
CA ARG A 15 11.00 -7.56 -1.26
C ARG A 15 11.88 -7.28 -0.04
N LYS A 16 12.28 -6.02 0.17
CA LYS A 16 13.02 -5.60 1.37
C LYS A 16 12.19 -5.78 2.64
N ALA A 17 10.92 -5.40 2.63
CA ALA A 17 10.02 -5.56 3.76
C ALA A 17 9.80 -7.04 4.14
N ILE A 18 9.54 -7.90 3.15
CA ILE A 18 9.38 -9.35 3.35
C ILE A 18 10.66 -9.96 3.94
N LYS A 19 11.83 -9.56 3.45
CA LYS A 19 13.11 -10.05 3.98
C LYS A 19 13.34 -9.62 5.44
N ALA A 20 12.92 -8.41 5.80
CA ALA A 20 13.07 -7.89 7.16
C ALA A 20 12.01 -8.44 8.13
N LEU A 21 10.88 -8.91 7.62
CA LEU A 21 9.76 -9.46 8.38
C LEU A 21 9.47 -10.90 7.90
N PRO A 22 10.31 -11.88 8.27
CA PRO A 22 10.19 -13.26 7.75
C PRO A 22 8.87 -13.94 8.14
N ASP A 23 8.27 -13.56 9.27
CA ASP A 23 7.00 -14.11 9.76
C ASP A 23 5.76 -13.39 9.19
N ALA A 24 5.95 -12.40 8.30
CA ALA A 24 4.83 -11.68 7.72
C ALA A 24 4.22 -12.42 6.52
N ALA A 25 2.89 -12.44 6.46
CA ALA A 25 2.16 -12.89 5.27
C ALA A 25 2.26 -11.83 4.17
N PHE A 26 2.47 -12.24 2.93
CA PHE A 26 2.48 -11.34 1.78
C PHE A 26 1.20 -11.49 0.95
N ARG A 27 0.49 -10.37 0.74
CA ARG A 27 -0.72 -10.28 -0.08
C ARG A 27 -0.42 -9.47 -1.34
N ASP A 28 -0.60 -10.09 -2.50
CA ASP A 28 -0.42 -9.41 -3.79
C ASP A 28 -1.70 -8.66 -4.14
N ILE A 29 -1.66 -7.33 -4.08
CA ILE A 29 -2.83 -6.47 -4.32
C ILE A 29 -3.35 -6.49 -5.76
N ARG A 30 -2.59 -7.08 -6.71
CA ARG A 30 -3.08 -7.29 -8.07
C ARG A 30 -3.97 -8.52 -8.17
N ALA A 31 -3.70 -9.55 -7.38
CA ALA A 31 -4.49 -10.77 -7.33
C ALA A 31 -5.64 -10.64 -6.32
N ASP A 32 -5.37 -9.98 -5.19
CA ASP A 32 -6.29 -9.82 -4.08
C ASP A 32 -6.29 -8.36 -3.60
N PRO A 33 -7.10 -7.49 -4.24
CA PRO A 33 -7.14 -6.05 -3.96
C PRO A 33 -7.62 -5.71 -2.54
N LEU A 34 -7.29 -4.51 -2.08
CA LEU A 34 -7.80 -3.99 -0.80
C LEU A 34 -9.34 -3.95 -0.80
N SER A 35 -9.95 -4.40 0.29
CA SER A 35 -11.38 -4.25 0.52
C SER A 35 -11.75 -2.77 0.69
N ALA A 36 -13.04 -2.43 0.55
CA ALA A 36 -13.51 -1.06 0.75
C ALA A 36 -13.18 -0.54 2.17
N GLU A 37 -13.30 -1.39 3.19
CA GLU A 37 -12.98 -1.05 4.57
C GLU A 37 -11.48 -0.77 4.77
N GLU A 38 -10.62 -1.59 4.14
CA GLU A 38 -9.17 -1.38 4.18
C GLU A 38 -8.78 -0.07 3.49
N ARG A 39 -9.37 0.23 2.32
CA ARG A 39 -9.12 1.50 1.62
C ARG A 39 -9.60 2.69 2.44
N ALA A 40 -10.81 2.64 2.97
CA ALA A 40 -11.35 3.69 3.84
C ALA A 40 -10.45 3.94 5.06
N THR A 41 -9.94 2.87 5.70
CA THR A 41 -9.02 2.97 6.84
C THR A 41 -7.71 3.64 6.44
N LEU A 42 -7.12 3.22 5.32
CA LEU A 42 -5.86 3.78 4.82
C LEU A 42 -6.03 5.25 4.40
N ILE A 43 -7.13 5.60 3.75
CA ILE A 43 -7.43 6.97 3.32
C ILE A 43 -7.69 7.85 4.55
N ALA A 44 -8.43 7.36 5.54
CA ALA A 44 -8.65 8.10 6.79
C ALA A 44 -7.33 8.36 7.53
N GLN A 45 -6.39 7.42 7.51
CA GLN A 45 -5.12 7.54 8.22
C GLN A 45 -4.04 8.33 7.45
N PHE A 46 -3.96 8.16 6.13
CA PHE A 46 -2.85 8.67 5.30
C PHE A 46 -3.31 9.64 4.21
N GLY A 47 -4.61 9.75 3.95
CA GLY A 47 -5.18 10.56 2.88
C GLY A 47 -4.61 10.22 1.51
N ASP A 48 -4.34 11.26 0.72
CA ASP A 48 -3.74 11.18 -0.61
C ASP A 48 -2.40 10.44 -0.68
N ALA A 49 -1.69 10.30 0.45
CA ALA A 49 -0.39 9.64 0.45
C ALA A 49 -0.51 8.15 0.06
N VAL A 50 -1.69 7.54 0.21
CA VAL A 50 -1.95 6.15 -0.21
C VAL A 50 -1.81 5.99 -1.72
N ILE A 51 -1.97 7.06 -2.51
CA ILE A 51 -1.82 7.02 -3.96
C ILE A 51 -0.35 7.22 -4.35
N ASN A 52 0.18 6.29 -5.14
CA ASN A 52 1.50 6.39 -5.74
C ASN A 52 1.49 7.27 -6.99
N ARG A 53 1.52 8.59 -6.77
CA ARG A 53 1.64 9.60 -7.83
C ARG A 53 2.93 9.52 -8.65
N ALA A 54 3.93 8.76 -8.18
CA ALA A 54 5.18 8.53 -8.91
C ALA A 54 5.14 7.26 -9.80
N SER A 55 4.03 6.50 -9.80
CA SER A 55 3.89 5.28 -10.60
C SER A 55 3.67 5.58 -12.09
N THR A 56 3.99 4.62 -12.94
CA THR A 56 3.65 4.68 -14.38
C THR A 56 2.15 4.66 -14.60
N THR A 57 1.40 3.90 -13.79
CA THR A 57 -0.06 3.88 -13.79
C THR A 57 -0.61 5.30 -13.60
N TRP A 58 -0.15 6.04 -12.60
CA TRP A 58 -0.58 7.43 -12.37
C TRP A 58 -0.27 8.35 -13.56
N ARG A 59 0.93 8.22 -14.16
CA ARG A 59 1.31 9.03 -15.33
C ARG A 59 0.46 8.72 -16.57
N GLY A 60 -0.09 7.52 -16.66
CA GLY A 60 -0.97 7.10 -17.76
C GLY A 60 -2.45 7.46 -17.57
N LEU A 61 -2.84 7.97 -16.40
CA LEU A 61 -4.21 8.40 -16.13
C LEU A 61 -4.52 9.72 -16.84
N SER A 62 -5.80 9.87 -17.23
CA SER A 62 -6.33 11.16 -17.67
C SER A 62 -6.37 12.15 -16.52
N ASP A 63 -6.54 13.44 -16.82
CA ASP A 63 -6.65 14.45 -15.77
C ASP A 63 -7.98 14.34 -15.01
N ASP A 64 -9.04 13.85 -15.66
CA ASP A 64 -10.32 13.55 -15.03
C ASP A 64 -10.17 12.42 -13.99
N ASP A 65 -9.46 11.35 -14.34
CA ASP A 65 -9.20 10.25 -13.41
C ASP A 65 -8.38 10.74 -12.20
N LYS A 66 -7.37 11.60 -12.42
CA LYS A 66 -6.54 12.14 -11.33
C LYS A 66 -7.32 13.06 -10.39
N ALA A 67 -8.47 13.59 -10.81
CA ALA A 67 -9.36 14.40 -10.00
C ALA A 67 -10.38 13.58 -9.19
N MET A 68 -10.46 12.26 -9.42
CA MET A 68 -11.33 11.36 -8.64
C MET A 68 -10.84 11.19 -7.20
N ASP A 69 -11.74 10.71 -6.34
CA ASP A 69 -11.43 10.41 -4.95
C ASP A 69 -10.39 9.26 -4.85
N PRO A 70 -9.47 9.30 -3.87
CA PRO A 70 -8.54 8.21 -3.63
C PRO A 70 -9.19 6.82 -3.49
N ASP A 71 -10.41 6.71 -2.94
CA ASP A 71 -11.10 5.41 -2.84
C ASP A 71 -11.48 4.87 -4.22
N ASP A 72 -12.11 5.71 -5.05
CA ASP A 72 -12.50 5.36 -6.41
C ASP A 72 -11.28 4.98 -7.26
N LEU A 73 -10.20 5.75 -7.14
CA LEU A 73 -8.94 5.48 -7.82
C LEU A 73 -8.34 4.13 -7.42
N LEU A 74 -8.35 3.79 -6.13
CA LEU A 74 -7.82 2.52 -5.65
C LEU A 74 -8.74 1.35 -5.97
N ALA A 75 -10.05 1.57 -6.02
CA ALA A 75 -11.02 0.58 -6.46
C ALA A 75 -10.85 0.25 -7.95
N ALA A 76 -10.73 1.27 -8.80
CA ALA A 76 -10.52 1.11 -10.24
C ALA A 76 -9.11 0.63 -10.59
N HIS A 77 -8.10 1.12 -9.87
CA HIS A 77 -6.69 0.84 -10.13
C HIS A 77 -5.94 0.47 -8.84
N PRO A 78 -6.11 -0.76 -8.30
CA PRO A 78 -5.46 -1.18 -7.05
C PRO A 78 -3.94 -1.00 -7.05
N THR A 79 -3.30 -1.14 -8.22
CA THR A 79 -1.84 -0.98 -8.37
C THR A 79 -1.32 0.44 -8.16
N LEU A 80 -2.21 1.45 -8.11
CA LEU A 80 -1.89 2.82 -7.70
C LEU A 80 -1.58 2.92 -6.21
N MET A 81 -1.97 1.94 -5.40
CA MET A 81 -1.61 1.92 -3.99
C MET A 81 -0.10 2.08 -3.83
N LYS A 82 0.29 2.96 -2.91
CA LYS A 82 1.66 3.15 -2.49
C LYS A 82 2.12 1.94 -1.72
N ARG A 83 3.28 1.42 -2.10
CA ARG A 83 3.73 0.08 -1.74
C ARG A 83 5.09 0.12 -1.05
N PRO A 84 5.35 -0.79 -0.09
CA PRO A 84 4.39 -1.70 0.55
C PRO A 84 3.42 -0.97 1.49
N VAL A 85 2.24 -1.54 1.72
CA VAL A 85 1.43 -1.25 2.92
C VAL A 85 1.65 -2.40 3.90
N ILE A 86 1.79 -2.10 5.18
CA ILE A 86 2.05 -3.11 6.21
C ILE A 86 1.01 -2.96 7.31
N GLN A 87 0.33 -4.05 7.62
CA GLN A 87 -0.59 -4.15 8.73
C GLN A 87 0.07 -4.99 9.83
N LYS A 88 0.21 -4.44 11.04
CA LYS A 88 0.76 -5.17 12.19
C LYS A 88 -0.02 -4.79 13.44
N ASN A 89 -0.61 -5.78 14.11
CA ASN A 89 -1.37 -5.59 15.36
C ASN A 89 -2.46 -4.50 15.26
N GLY A 90 -3.17 -4.43 14.12
CA GLY A 90 -4.21 -3.42 13.87
C GLY A 90 -3.70 -2.04 13.45
N ALA A 91 -2.38 -1.79 13.52
CA ALA A 91 -1.76 -0.58 12.99
C ALA A 91 -1.40 -0.74 11.51
N TRP A 92 -1.64 0.31 10.74
CA TRP A 92 -1.25 0.39 9.34
C TRP A 92 -0.02 1.28 9.15
N TYR A 93 0.84 0.89 8.21
CA TYR A 93 2.04 1.61 7.84
C TYR A 93 2.14 1.72 6.32
N LEU A 94 2.62 2.86 5.86
CA LEU A 94 2.69 3.19 4.44
C LEU A 94 4.13 3.36 3.96
N GLY A 95 4.54 2.52 3.02
CA GLY A 95 5.88 2.50 2.45
C GLY A 95 6.94 1.91 3.38
N TRP A 96 8.13 1.66 2.83
CA TRP A 96 9.26 1.07 3.54
C TRP A 96 10.32 2.12 3.92
N LYS A 97 9.91 3.12 4.69
CA LYS A 97 10.80 4.19 5.18
C LYS A 97 11.45 3.80 6.51
N VAL A 98 12.47 4.56 6.93
CA VAL A 98 13.16 4.36 8.23
C VAL A 98 12.18 4.44 9.39
N ASP A 99 11.22 5.38 9.36
CA ASP A 99 10.22 5.52 10.42
C ASP A 99 9.29 4.29 10.51
N THR A 100 8.88 3.74 9.36
CA THR A 100 8.11 2.50 9.30
C THR A 100 8.92 1.34 9.89
N GLN A 101 10.19 1.21 9.54
CA GLN A 101 11.06 0.16 10.06
C GLN A 101 11.18 0.24 11.59
N LYS A 102 11.48 1.43 12.13
CA LYS A 102 11.55 1.67 13.57
C LYS A 102 10.25 1.32 14.28
N ALA A 103 9.11 1.74 13.73
CA ALA A 103 7.80 1.43 14.32
C ALA A 103 7.47 -0.07 14.29
N LEU A 104 8.04 -0.81 13.33
CA LEU A 104 7.92 -2.26 13.24
C LEU A 104 8.92 -3.01 14.13
N GLY A 105 9.86 -2.30 14.78
CA GLY A 105 10.88 -2.86 15.67
C GLY A 105 12.16 -3.30 14.95
N LEU A 106 12.46 -2.69 13.81
CA LEU A 106 13.66 -2.92 13.00
C LEU A 106 14.70 -1.80 13.15
#